data_AF-A0A2W5E927-F1
#
_entry.id   AF-A0A2W5E927-F1
#
_cell.length_a   1.000
_cell.length_b   1.000
_cell.length_c   1.000
_cell.angle_alpha   90.00
_cell.angle_beta   90.00
_cell.angle_gamma   90.00
#
_symmetry.space_group_name_H-M   'P 1'
#
loop_
_entity.id
_entity.type
_entity.pdbx_description
1 polymer ?
#
loop_
_entity_poly.entity_id
_entity_poly.type
_entity_poly.pdbx_seq_one_letter_code
_entity_poly.pdbx_strand_id
1 'polypeptide(L)' 'MFTLEQIEKAHAAVKSGADFPQYIKEIKLLGVNSFETFVKDSKTIYYGPENYTITSESQYQDLTI' A
#
# COMPACT_ATOMS: atom_id res chain seq x y z
N MET A 1 -9.80 -3.72 -10.94
CA MET A 1 -9.75 -3.85 -9.47
C MET A 1 -8.46 -4.56 -9.09
N PHE A 2 -7.79 -4.11 -8.04
CA PHE A 2 -6.50 -4.63 -7.56
C PHE A 2 -6.68 -5.36 -6.24
N THR A 3 -5.76 -6.24 -5.88
CA THR A 3 -5.79 -6.98 -4.60
C THR A 3 -4.64 -6.62 -3.69
N LEU A 4 -4.77 -6.92 -2.39
CA LEU A 4 -3.67 -6.73 -1.43
C LEU A 4 -2.45 -7.55 -1.84
N GLU A 5 -2.62 -8.82 -2.25
CA GLU A 5 -1.52 -9.67 -2.73
C GLU A 5 -0.73 -9.06 -3.90
N GLN A 6 -1.41 -8.38 -4.85
CA GLN A 6 -0.73 -7.71 -5.96
C GLN A 6 0.12 -6.54 -5.48
N ILE A 7 -0.38 -5.77 -4.51
CA ILE A 7 0.34 -4.64 -3.93
C ILE A 7 1.51 -5.13 -3.07
N GLU A 8 1.32 -6.17 -2.27
CA GLU A 8 2.39 -6.77 -1.47
C GLU A 8 3.51 -7.33 -2.34
N LYS A 9 3.16 -7.96 -3.47
CA LYS A 9 4.14 -8.44 -4.44
C LYS A 9 4.96 -7.30 -5.05
N ALA A 10 4.31 -6.18 -5.39
CA ALA A 10 5.00 -4.98 -5.88
C ALA A 10 5.88 -4.37 -4.79
N HIS A 11 5.40 -4.34 -3.54
CA HIS A 11 6.14 -3.82 -2.39
C HIS A 11 7.36 -4.68 -2.04
N ALA A 12 7.29 -6.01 -2.21
CA ALA A 12 8.41 -6.91 -1.99
C ALA A 12 9.63 -6.65 -2.92
N ALA A 13 9.41 -5.97 -4.05
CA ALA A 13 10.49 -5.54 -4.93
C ALA A 13 11.24 -4.29 -4.40
N VAL A 14 10.65 -3.56 -3.45
CA VAL A 14 11.25 -2.36 -2.84
C VAL A 14 12.26 -2.80 -1.79
N LYS A 15 13.55 -2.64 -2.10
CA LYS A 15 14.64 -2.96 -1.16
C LYS A 15 15.20 -1.72 -0.48
N SER A 16 15.04 -0.57 -1.13
CA SER A 16 15.55 0.72 -0.69
C SER A 16 14.63 1.85 -1.14
N GLY A 17 14.84 3.05 -0.59
CA GLY A 17 14.09 4.24 -1.01
C GLY A 17 14.26 4.58 -2.50
N ALA A 18 15.33 4.11 -3.16
CA ALA A 18 15.55 4.31 -4.59
C ALA A 18 14.57 3.50 -5.46
N ASP A 19 14.02 2.41 -4.94
CA ASP A 19 13.06 1.55 -5.64
C ASP A 19 11.61 2.07 -5.52
N PHE A 20 11.37 2.99 -4.58
CA PHE A 20 10.05 3.52 -4.28
C PHE A 20 9.35 4.17 -5.49
N PRO A 21 10.00 5.01 -6.32
CA PRO A 21 9.37 5.56 -7.51
C PRO A 21 8.89 4.50 -8.51
N GLN A 22 9.56 3.35 -8.58
CA GLN A 22 9.15 2.24 -9.45
C GLN A 22 7.93 1.53 -8.89
N TYR A 23 7.91 1.26 -7.58
CA TYR A 23 6.75 0.72 -6.88
C TYR A 23 5.50 1.57 -7.06
N ILE A 24 5.61 2.90 -6.89
CA ILE A 24 4.48 3.83 -7.07
C ILE A 24 3.91 3.75 -8.49
N LYS A 25 4.77 3.62 -9.52
CA LYS A 25 4.32 3.44 -10.90
C LYS A 25 3.56 2.13 -11.06
N GLU A 26 4.05 1.05 -10.47
CA GLU A 26 3.46 -0.29 -10.58
C GLU A 26 2.07 -0.35 -9.93
N ILE A 27 1.92 0.11 -8.69
CA ILE A 27 0.61 0.13 -8.02
C ILE A 27 -0.38 1.08 -8.70
N LYS A 28 0.11 2.16 -9.31
CA LYS A 28 -0.73 3.06 -10.10
C LYS A 28 -1.26 2.40 -11.38
N LEU A 29 -0.44 1.57 -12.03
CA LEU A 29 -0.86 0.76 -13.18
C LEU A 29 -1.88 -0.33 -12.79
N LEU A 30 -1.79 -0.87 -11.57
CA LEU A 30 -2.80 -1.77 -11.01
C LEU A 30 -4.16 -1.08 -10.75
N GLY A 31 -4.17 0.26 -10.70
CA GLY A 31 -5.37 1.07 -10.50
C GLY A 31 -5.45 1.73 -9.13
N VAL A 32 -4.38 1.74 -8.33
CA VAL A 32 -4.31 2.50 -7.09
C VAL A 32 -4.13 3.98 -7.41
N ASN A 33 -5.07 4.81 -6.96
CA ASN A 33 -5.03 6.26 -7.12
C ASN A 33 -4.23 6.93 -6.00
N SER A 34 -4.46 6.47 -4.77
CA SER A 34 -3.81 6.98 -3.56
C SER A 34 -3.83 5.90 -2.47
N PHE A 35 -3.02 6.08 -1.44
CA PHE A 35 -3.06 5.24 -0.24
C PHE A 35 -2.68 6.05 1.00
N GLU A 36 -3.15 5.61 2.15
CA GLU A 36 -2.87 6.19 3.46
C GLU A 36 -2.34 5.11 4.40
N THR A 37 -1.14 5.31 4.92
CA THR A 37 -0.51 4.41 5.90
C THR A 37 -0.53 5.05 7.28
N PHE A 38 -1.07 4.35 8.27
CA PHE A 38 -1.14 4.79 9.65
C PHE A 38 0.16 4.44 10.38
N VAL A 39 0.81 5.47 10.93
CA VAL A 39 2.05 5.29 11.72
C VAL A 39 1.80 4.48 13.00
N LYS A 40 0.56 4.49 13.50
CA LYS A 40 0.17 3.80 14.74
C LYS A 40 0.44 2.30 14.69
N ASP A 41 0.14 1.63 13.57
CA ASP A 41 0.12 0.16 13.46
C ASP A 41 0.57 -0.34 12.07
N SER A 42 1.07 0.56 11.22
CA SER A 42 1.41 0.32 9.80
C SER A 42 0.27 -0.24 8.94
N LYS A 43 -0.98 -0.04 9.37
CA LYS A 43 -2.14 -0.32 8.54
C LYS A 43 -2.19 0.61 7.35
N THR A 44 -2.51 0.10 6.16
CA THR A 44 -2.59 0.89 4.93
C THR A 44 -3.94 0.76 4.26
N ILE A 45 -4.53 1.88 3.87
CA ILE A 45 -5.77 1.96 3.10
C ILE A 45 -5.40 2.36 1.69
N TYR A 46 -5.84 1.58 0.70
CA TYR A 46 -5.62 1.84 -0.73
C TYR A 46 -6.92 2.25 -1.39
N TYR A 47 -6.87 3.32 -2.18
CA TYR A 47 -8.01 3.89 -2.88
C TYR A 47 -7.85 3.72 -4.38
N GLY A 48 -8.92 3.26 -5.04
CA GLY A 48 -9.00 2.98 -6.46
C GLY A 48 -10.11 3.76 -7.17
N PRO A 49 -10.37 3.44 -8.46
CA PRO A 49 -11.49 3.99 -9.21
C PRO A 49 -12.83 3.52 -8.62
N GLU A 50 -13.91 4.27 -8.90
CA GLU A 50 -15.29 3.90 -8.53
C GLU A 50 -15.49 3.65 -7.03
N ASN A 51 -14.82 4.46 -6.18
CA ASN A 51 -14.84 4.33 -4.73
C ASN A 51 -14.33 2.97 -4.21
N TYR A 52 -13.62 2.21 -5.04
CA TYR A 52 -13.00 0.96 -4.63
C TYR A 52 -11.95 1.24 -3.55
N THR A 53 -12.08 0.57 -2.40
CA THR A 53 -11.17 0.74 -1.26
C THR A 53 -10.85 -0.62 -0.69
N ILE A 54 -9.56 -0.88 -0.44
CA ILE A 54 -9.11 -2.07 0.29
C ILE A 54 -8.18 -1.65 1.41
N THR A 55 -8.22 -2.40 2.50
CA THR A 55 -7.47 -2.09 3.71
C THR A 55 -6.59 -3.27 4.04
N SER A 56 -5.30 -3.03 4.25
CA SER A 56 -4.39 -4.05 4.76
C SER A 56 -4.67 -4.33 6.22
N GLU A 57 -4.22 -5.48 6.70
CA GLU A 57 -4.15 -5.75 8.13
C GLU A 57 -3.08 -4.86 8.78
N SER A 58 -3.21 -4.67 10.10
CA SER A 58 -2.19 -4.01 10.92
C SER A 58 -0.97 -4.91 11.01
N GLN A 59 0.21 -4.40 10.65
CA GLN A 59 1.44 -5.20 10.67
C GLN A 59 2.08 -5.25 12.05
N TYR A 60 1.82 -4.25 12.88
CA TYR A 60 2.38 -4.14 14.23
C TYR A 60 1.28 -3.88 15.25
N GLN A 61 1.62 -4.11 16.52
CA GLN A 61 0.79 -3.66 17.63
C GLN A 61 0.77 -2.12 17.67
N ASP A 62 -0.29 -1.56 18.24
CA ASP A 62 -0.43 -0.11 18.37
C ASP A 62 0.78 0.52 19.06
N LEU A 63 1.39 1.49 18.38
CA LEU A 63 2.41 2.35 18.94
C LEU A 63 1.81 3.12 20.12
N THR A 64 2.25 2.78 21.32
CA THR A 64 1.88 3.49 22.55
C THR A 64 2.92 4.57 22.81
N ILE A 65 2.46 5.82 22.89
CA ILE A 65 3.26 7.03 23.14
C ILE A 65 2.87 7.64 24.48
#